data_AF-A0AAD6P6V4-F1
#
_entry.id   AF-A0AAD6P6V4-F1
#
_cell.length_a   1.000
_cell.length_b   1.000
_cell.length_c   1.000
_cell.angle_alpha   90.00
_cell.angle_beta   90.00
_cell.angle_gamma   90.00
#
_symmetry.space_group_name_H-M   'P 1'
#
loop_
_entity.id
_entity.type
_entity.pdbx_description
1 polymer ?
#
loop_
_entity_poly.entity_id
_entity_poly.type
_entity_poly.pdbx_seq_one_letter_code
_entity_poly.pdbx_strand_id
1 'polypeptide(L)'
;MENREDLKSMLPFLPLLLRSSNLFWPSQVVESLKTLSKGPLYSKVNSGELLFITISNIRDSLALPSLHRLSPYAHEGYGLFFDELISREEASKWFADVVPGLANFLLRLPSLLESHYHNADNLLNGAKTGIRLLGPQDAGVVFLGQELIGALLVCAFFCLFPVSDRGAKRLPTINFDHLFEDIYSSYSEKQENKIKCIIHYFERICLSVPEGSVSFERKILSSEQLPLCVSYPKADFWIKSVVSLCTLEVHSSGFIEDQSSGALEVDFSNKYLGGGALHRGLCAGRNPVHDQS
;
A
#
# COMPACT_ATOMS: atom_id res chain seq x y z
N MET A 1 -1.14 23.58 6.77
CA MET A 1 -0.28 22.43 6.39
C MET A 1 0.75 22.75 5.31
N GLU A 2 0.62 23.84 4.54
CA GLU A 2 1.47 24.16 3.39
C GLU A 2 2.98 24.30 3.66
N ASN A 3 3.41 24.54 4.90
CA ASN A 3 4.84 24.71 5.22
C ASN A 3 5.55 23.40 5.60
N ARG A 4 4.83 22.28 5.67
CA ARG A 4 5.34 20.98 6.09
C ARG A 4 6.17 20.29 5.01
N GLU A 5 7.46 20.10 5.26
CA GLU A 5 8.36 19.43 4.31
C GLU A 5 8.03 17.95 4.10
N ASP A 6 7.60 17.25 5.16
CA ASP A 6 7.17 15.85 5.07
C ASP A 6 5.95 15.69 4.16
N LEU A 7 4.91 16.51 4.34
CA LEU A 7 3.77 16.57 3.44
C LEU A 7 4.19 16.95 2.01
N LYS A 8 4.99 18.00 1.85
CA LYS A 8 5.48 18.45 0.51
C LYS A 8 6.17 17.32 -0.25
N SER A 9 6.93 16.47 0.42
CA SER A 9 7.59 15.32 -0.20
C SER A 9 6.61 14.30 -0.78
N MET A 10 5.41 14.22 -0.21
CA MET A 10 4.37 13.24 -0.55
C MET A 10 3.29 13.77 -1.47
N LEU A 11 3.01 15.07 -1.48
CA LEU A 11 1.95 15.68 -2.29
C LEU A 11 1.94 15.22 -3.77
N PRO A 12 3.08 15.12 -4.48
CA PRO A 12 3.09 14.66 -5.87
C PRO A 12 2.63 13.20 -6.05
N PHE A 13 2.58 12.42 -4.96
CA PHE A 13 2.23 11.00 -4.92
C PHE A 13 0.90 10.74 -4.20
N LEU A 14 0.17 11.78 -3.80
CA LEU A 14 -1.15 11.65 -3.18
C LEU A 14 -2.24 12.00 -4.20
N PRO A 15 -3.40 11.32 -4.17
CA PRO A 15 -4.49 11.57 -5.09
C PRO A 15 -5.35 12.79 -4.69
N LEU A 16 -4.78 13.74 -3.96
CA LEU A 16 -5.48 14.87 -3.36
C LEU A 16 -4.91 16.20 -3.84
N LEU A 17 -5.78 17.20 -3.92
CA LEU A 17 -5.38 18.58 -4.17
C LEU A 17 -5.17 19.30 -2.83
N LEU A 18 -4.17 20.18 -2.79
CA LEU A 18 -3.93 21.07 -1.67
C LEU A 18 -4.42 22.48 -2.05
N ARG A 19 -5.36 23.04 -1.28
CA ARG A 19 -5.83 24.42 -1.44
C ARG A 19 -6.06 25.03 -0.07
N SER A 20 -5.50 26.22 0.15
CA SER A 20 -5.68 26.95 1.41
C SER A 20 -5.33 26.10 2.63
N SER A 21 -4.22 25.36 2.55
CA SER A 21 -3.75 24.44 3.58
C SER A 21 -4.62 23.22 3.91
N ASN A 22 -5.68 22.94 3.15
CA ASN A 22 -6.52 21.76 3.31
C ASN A 22 -6.36 20.79 2.13
N LEU A 23 -6.38 19.50 2.45
CA LEU A 23 -6.40 18.43 1.45
C LEU A 23 -7.85 18.16 1.06
N PHE A 24 -8.11 17.98 -0.22
CA PHE A 24 -9.47 17.69 -0.68
C PHE A 24 -9.51 16.93 -2.00
N TRP A 25 -10.62 16.22 -2.20
CA TRP A 25 -11.00 15.63 -3.48
C TRP A 25 -11.72 16.66 -4.36
N PRO A 26 -11.52 16.66 -5.68
CA PRO A 26 -12.36 17.41 -6.60
C PRO A 26 -13.86 17.10 -6.41
N SER A 27 -14.74 18.07 -6.67
CA SER A 27 -16.18 17.93 -6.41
C SER A 27 -16.82 16.74 -7.14
N GLN A 28 -16.44 16.51 -8.40
CA GLN A 28 -16.91 15.35 -9.18
C GLN A 28 -16.48 14.02 -8.54
N VAL A 29 -15.25 13.94 -8.02
CA VAL A 29 -14.77 12.76 -7.29
C VAL A 29 -15.58 12.55 -6.01
N VAL A 30 -15.85 13.62 -5.25
CA VAL A 30 -16.69 13.55 -4.05
C VAL A 30 -18.10 13.04 -4.38
N GLU A 31 -18.70 13.52 -5.48
CA GLU A 31 -20.03 13.11 -5.91
C GLU A 31 -20.07 11.62 -6.33
N SER A 32 -19.10 11.18 -7.12
CA SER A 32 -18.94 9.77 -7.50
C SER A 32 -18.77 8.87 -6.28
N LEU A 33 -17.90 9.25 -5.33
CA LEU A 33 -17.68 8.50 -4.09
C LEU A 33 -18.92 8.48 -3.19
N LYS A 34 -19.64 9.61 -3.05
CA LYS A 34 -20.91 9.67 -2.30
C LYS A 34 -22.02 8.83 -2.94
N THR A 35 -22.01 8.69 -4.27
CA THR A 35 -22.97 7.84 -4.96
C THR A 35 -22.61 6.37 -4.74
N LEU A 36 -21.32 6.03 -4.84
CA LEU A 36 -20.81 4.69 -4.58
C LEU A 36 -21.05 4.24 -3.14
N SER A 37 -20.89 5.15 -2.16
CA SER A 37 -21.10 4.86 -0.74
C SER A 37 -22.55 4.60 -0.33
N LYS A 38 -23.51 4.86 -1.22
CA LYS A 38 -24.93 4.53 -1.00
C LYS A 38 -25.31 3.13 -1.51
N GLY A 39 -24.38 2.40 -2.12
CA GLY A 39 -24.61 1.05 -2.61
C GLY A 39 -25.14 0.97 -4.04
N PRO A 40 -25.25 -0.27 -4.55
CA PRO A 40 -25.46 -0.57 -5.97
C PRO A 40 -26.82 -0.07 -6.51
N LEU A 41 -27.83 0.11 -5.65
CA LEU A 41 -29.12 0.66 -6.07
C LEU A 41 -29.01 2.10 -6.59
N TYR A 42 -28.09 2.89 -6.01
CA TYR A 42 -27.82 4.28 -6.37
C TYR A 42 -26.70 4.40 -7.39
N SER A 43 -25.57 3.72 -7.18
CA SER A 43 -24.39 3.81 -8.04
C SER A 43 -24.50 3.02 -9.33
N LYS A 44 -25.39 2.02 -9.37
CA LYS A 44 -25.48 0.99 -10.42
C LYS A 44 -24.23 0.13 -10.55
N VAL A 45 -23.26 0.23 -9.65
CA VAL A 45 -22.03 -0.57 -9.66
C VAL A 45 -22.27 -1.89 -8.94
N ASN A 46 -22.47 -2.95 -9.71
CA ASN A 46 -22.77 -4.31 -9.21
C ASN A 46 -22.01 -5.42 -9.94
N SER A 47 -20.96 -5.07 -10.69
CA SER A 47 -20.08 -5.99 -11.40
C SER A 47 -18.65 -5.46 -11.43
N GLY A 48 -17.69 -6.34 -11.72
CA GLY A 48 -16.28 -6.00 -11.89
C GLY A 48 -16.06 -4.99 -13.01
N GLU A 49 -16.71 -5.20 -14.15
CA GLU A 49 -16.67 -4.26 -15.29
C GLU A 49 -17.13 -2.85 -14.89
N LEU A 50 -18.29 -2.73 -14.22
CA LEU A 50 -18.86 -1.45 -13.81
C LEU A 50 -18.03 -0.78 -12.72
N LEU A 51 -17.38 -1.56 -11.85
CA LEU A 51 -16.43 -1.05 -10.88
C LEU A 51 -15.20 -0.45 -11.58
N PHE A 52 -14.64 -1.14 -12.56
CA PHE A 52 -13.49 -0.64 -13.32
C PHE A 52 -13.83 0.65 -14.11
N ILE A 53 -15.00 0.69 -14.76
CA ILE A 53 -15.49 1.90 -15.44
C ILE A 53 -15.62 3.05 -14.45
N THR A 54 -16.17 2.79 -13.26
CA THR A 54 -16.32 3.80 -12.20
C THR A 54 -14.96 4.30 -11.71
N ILE A 55 -13.99 3.40 -11.51
CA ILE A 55 -12.60 3.74 -11.16
C ILE A 55 -12.00 4.65 -12.24
N SER A 56 -12.17 4.30 -13.51
CA SER A 56 -11.64 5.07 -14.64
C SER A 56 -12.24 6.49 -14.67
N ASN A 57 -13.56 6.61 -14.50
CA ASN A 57 -14.25 7.91 -14.43
C ASN A 57 -13.76 8.77 -13.25
N ILE A 58 -13.56 8.16 -12.07
CA ILE A 58 -13.01 8.87 -10.90
C ILE A 58 -11.61 9.39 -11.20
N ARG A 59 -10.76 8.57 -11.84
CA ARG A 59 -9.40 8.96 -12.23
C ARG A 59 -9.40 10.11 -13.23
N ASP A 60 -10.29 10.08 -14.22
CA ASP A 60 -10.42 11.17 -15.20
C ASP A 60 -10.87 12.47 -14.52
N SER A 61 -11.80 12.39 -13.56
CA SER A 61 -12.24 13.54 -12.75
C SER A 61 -11.17 14.11 -11.81
N LEU A 62 -10.10 13.38 -11.50
CA LEU A 62 -8.97 13.94 -10.73
C LEU A 62 -8.17 14.96 -11.56
N ALA A 63 -8.21 14.85 -12.89
CA ALA A 63 -7.49 15.72 -13.83
C ALA A 63 -5.99 15.92 -13.47
N LEU A 64 -5.38 14.92 -12.84
CA LEU A 64 -3.97 14.95 -12.47
C LEU A 64 -3.14 14.50 -13.68
N PRO A 65 -2.25 15.34 -14.24
CA PRO A 65 -1.40 14.98 -15.38
C PRO A 65 -0.51 13.76 -15.12
N SER A 66 -0.27 13.45 -13.84
CA SER A 66 0.58 12.38 -13.37
C SER A 66 -0.12 11.02 -13.21
N LEU A 67 -1.41 10.94 -13.56
CA LEU A 67 -2.15 9.69 -13.68
C LEU A 67 -1.86 9.08 -15.05
N HIS A 68 -1.10 7.98 -15.07
CA HIS A 68 -0.90 7.20 -16.29
C HIS A 68 -2.16 6.43 -16.69
N ARG A 69 -2.21 5.90 -17.91
CA ARG A 69 -3.27 4.96 -18.29
C ARG A 69 -3.16 3.71 -17.40
N LEU A 70 -4.32 3.19 -16.99
CA LEU A 70 -4.40 1.86 -16.36
C LEU A 70 -3.82 0.81 -17.30
N SER A 71 -3.33 -0.28 -16.72
CA SER A 71 -2.95 -1.48 -17.47
C SER A 71 -4.03 -1.89 -18.51
N PRO A 72 -3.64 -2.31 -19.73
CA PRO A 72 -4.55 -2.55 -20.84
C PRO A 72 -5.56 -3.66 -20.59
N TYR A 73 -5.21 -4.69 -19.81
CA TYR A 73 -6.13 -5.80 -19.51
C TYR A 73 -6.65 -5.78 -18.07
N ALA A 74 -6.50 -4.65 -17.37
CA ALA A 74 -7.05 -4.51 -16.03
C ALA A 74 -8.59 -4.59 -16.04
N HIS A 75 -9.25 -4.03 -17.06
CA HIS A 75 -10.71 -4.08 -17.20
C HIS A 75 -11.23 -5.52 -17.21
N GLU A 76 -10.65 -6.35 -18.06
CA GLU A 76 -10.96 -7.78 -18.20
C GLU A 76 -10.59 -8.54 -16.93
N GLY A 77 -9.51 -8.17 -16.25
CA GLY A 77 -9.12 -8.75 -14.96
C GLY A 77 -10.13 -8.51 -13.84
N TYR A 78 -10.69 -7.29 -13.75
CA TYR A 78 -11.76 -6.98 -12.81
C TYR A 78 -13.04 -7.76 -13.12
N GLY A 79 -13.44 -7.80 -14.40
CA GLY A 79 -14.60 -8.58 -14.86
C GLY A 79 -14.44 -10.06 -14.52
N LEU A 80 -13.33 -10.67 -14.96
CA LEU A 80 -13.02 -12.09 -14.69
C LEU A 80 -13.10 -12.40 -13.19
N PHE A 81 -12.45 -11.60 -12.34
CA PHE A 81 -12.43 -11.91 -10.91
C PHE A 81 -13.80 -11.80 -10.24
N PHE A 82 -14.48 -10.65 -10.41
CA PHE A 82 -15.72 -10.38 -9.67
C PHE A 82 -16.97 -11.00 -10.32
N ASP A 83 -16.96 -11.20 -11.63
CA ASP A 83 -18.15 -11.61 -12.38
C ASP A 83 -18.12 -13.12 -12.72
N GLU A 84 -16.94 -13.76 -12.73
CA GLU A 84 -16.80 -15.18 -13.10
C GLU A 84 -16.15 -16.05 -12.02
N LEU A 85 -15.08 -15.60 -11.34
CA LEU A 85 -14.28 -16.47 -10.45
C LEU A 85 -14.82 -16.59 -9.02
N ILE A 86 -15.43 -15.54 -8.48
CA ILE A 86 -16.10 -15.62 -7.17
C ILE A 86 -17.58 -15.97 -7.33
N SER A 87 -18.19 -16.57 -6.30
CA SER A 87 -19.60 -16.92 -6.36
C SER A 87 -20.49 -15.68 -6.48
N ARG A 88 -21.67 -15.85 -7.07
CA ARG A 88 -22.63 -14.75 -7.24
C ARG A 88 -23.04 -14.13 -5.91
N GLU A 89 -23.16 -14.97 -4.88
CA GLU A 89 -23.49 -14.56 -3.51
C GLU A 89 -22.37 -13.71 -2.90
N GLU A 90 -21.11 -14.13 -3.06
CA GLU A 90 -19.94 -13.35 -2.62
C GLU A 90 -19.81 -12.03 -3.37
N ALA A 91 -19.95 -12.04 -4.70
CA ALA A 91 -19.93 -10.82 -5.52
C ALA A 91 -21.05 -9.85 -5.10
N SER A 92 -22.28 -10.35 -4.95
CA SER A 92 -23.42 -9.54 -4.52
C SER A 92 -23.16 -8.89 -3.17
N LYS A 93 -22.59 -9.63 -2.21
CA LYS A 93 -22.22 -9.10 -0.89
C LYS A 93 -21.10 -8.07 -1.00
N TRP A 94 -20.07 -8.34 -1.80
CA TRP A 94 -18.95 -7.43 -2.04
C TRP A 94 -19.43 -6.06 -2.55
N PHE A 95 -20.30 -6.06 -3.57
CA PHE A 95 -20.82 -4.81 -4.13
C PHE A 95 -21.85 -4.12 -3.23
N ALA A 96 -22.63 -4.88 -2.45
CA ALA A 96 -23.63 -4.32 -1.55
C ALA A 96 -23.02 -3.71 -0.27
N ASP A 97 -22.00 -4.36 0.31
CA ASP A 97 -21.51 -4.04 1.64
C ASP A 97 -20.10 -3.43 1.61
N VAL A 98 -19.20 -4.01 0.81
CA VAL A 98 -17.78 -3.67 0.88
C VAL A 98 -17.44 -2.46 0.03
N VAL A 99 -17.80 -2.45 -1.26
CA VAL A 99 -17.54 -1.32 -2.17
C VAL A 99 -18.06 0.02 -1.60
N PRO A 100 -19.25 0.11 -0.99
CA PRO A 100 -19.70 1.32 -0.32
C PRO A 100 -18.84 1.71 0.88
N GLY A 101 -18.39 0.73 1.67
CA GLY A 101 -17.42 0.91 2.75
C GLY A 101 -16.10 1.48 2.25
N LEU A 102 -15.56 0.96 1.15
CA LEU A 102 -14.34 1.47 0.51
C LEU A 102 -14.51 2.93 0.07
N ALA A 103 -15.66 3.27 -0.53
CA ALA A 103 -15.97 4.66 -0.88
C ALA A 103 -16.00 5.59 0.35
N ASN A 104 -16.50 5.12 1.50
CA ASN A 104 -16.47 5.88 2.74
C ASN A 104 -15.05 6.08 3.28
N PHE A 105 -14.16 5.09 3.17
CA PHE A 105 -12.72 5.26 3.48
C PHE A 105 -12.10 6.37 2.63
N LEU A 106 -12.36 6.37 1.32
CA LEU A 106 -11.85 7.41 0.42
C LEU A 106 -12.40 8.79 0.76
N LEU A 107 -13.70 8.92 1.07
CA LEU A 107 -14.31 10.19 1.50
C LEU A 107 -13.66 10.76 2.77
N ARG A 108 -13.17 9.89 3.67
CA ARG A 108 -12.49 10.28 4.91
C ARG A 108 -10.98 10.51 4.76
N LEU A 109 -10.37 10.06 3.66
CA LEU A 109 -8.92 10.18 3.45
C LEU A 109 -8.36 11.59 3.70
N PRO A 110 -8.98 12.69 3.22
CA PRO A 110 -8.41 14.01 3.45
C PRO A 110 -8.34 14.37 4.95
N SER A 111 -9.42 14.16 5.70
CA SER A 111 -9.43 14.45 7.14
C SER A 111 -8.54 13.50 7.94
N LEU A 112 -8.39 12.24 7.51
CA LEU A 112 -7.44 11.29 8.11
C LEU A 112 -5.99 11.76 7.92
N LEU A 113 -5.63 12.25 6.73
CA LEU A 113 -4.29 12.79 6.47
C LEU A 113 -4.05 14.08 7.26
N GLU A 114 -5.02 14.98 7.32
CA GLU A 114 -4.91 16.22 8.11
C GLU A 114 -4.69 15.92 9.60
N SER A 115 -5.49 15.01 10.16
CA SER A 115 -5.36 14.55 11.54
C SER A 115 -4.01 13.87 11.79
N HIS A 116 -3.56 13.05 10.84
CA HIS A 116 -2.27 12.37 10.90
C HIS A 116 -1.12 13.37 11.00
N TYR A 117 -1.03 14.33 10.08
CA TYR A 117 0.03 15.33 10.13
C TYR A 117 -0.07 16.20 11.39
N HIS A 118 -1.26 16.60 11.81
CA HIS A 118 -1.44 17.34 13.06
C HIS A 118 -0.87 16.61 14.28
N ASN A 119 -1.03 15.28 14.34
CA ASN A 119 -0.61 14.47 15.49
C ASN A 119 0.85 13.97 15.39
N ALA A 120 1.43 13.96 14.18
CA ALA A 120 2.78 13.45 13.94
C ALA A 120 3.86 14.17 14.79
N ASP A 121 3.68 15.46 15.04
CA ASP A 121 4.69 16.26 15.75
C ASP A 121 4.71 15.97 17.27
N ASN A 122 3.66 15.31 17.79
CA ASN A 122 3.50 15.04 19.22
C ASN A 122 4.02 13.65 19.64
N LEU A 123 4.36 12.77 18.68
CA LEU A 123 4.70 11.38 18.97
C LEU A 123 6.13 11.19 19.50
N LEU A 124 7.09 11.92 18.92
CA LEU A 124 8.49 11.85 19.30
C LEU A 124 9.08 13.25 19.23
N ASN A 125 9.44 13.80 20.39
CA ASN A 125 9.95 15.16 20.52
C ASN A 125 11.11 15.41 19.53
N GLY A 126 10.87 16.29 18.56
CA GLY A 126 11.87 16.70 17.56
C GLY A 126 12.06 15.76 16.37
N ALA A 127 11.36 14.62 16.30
CA ALA A 127 11.46 13.70 15.17
C ALA A 127 10.28 13.85 14.20
N LYS A 128 10.56 13.95 12.89
CA LYS A 128 9.54 13.98 11.83
C LYS A 128 8.98 12.56 11.62
N THR A 129 7.80 12.29 12.18
CA THR A 129 7.12 10.98 12.10
C THR A 129 5.96 10.92 11.10
N GLY A 130 5.65 12.05 10.44
CA GLY A 130 4.58 12.14 9.45
C GLY A 130 4.86 11.31 8.20
N ILE A 131 3.85 11.05 7.36
CA ILE A 131 4.06 10.33 6.10
C ILE A 131 4.99 11.18 5.25
N ARG A 132 6.13 10.59 4.88
CA ARG A 132 7.14 11.17 4.01
C ARG A 132 7.81 10.07 3.20
N LEU A 133 8.48 10.45 2.11
CA LEU A 133 9.35 9.51 1.42
C LEU A 133 10.61 9.25 2.26
N LEU A 134 10.90 7.96 2.52
CA LEU A 134 12.15 7.50 3.14
C LEU A 134 13.11 7.05 2.03
N GLY A 135 13.77 8.04 1.42
CA GLY A 135 14.65 7.86 0.28
C GLY A 135 15.93 7.08 0.58
N PRO A 136 16.73 6.75 -0.45
CA PRO A 136 18.07 6.21 -0.25
C PRO A 136 18.89 7.12 0.68
N GLN A 137 19.56 6.52 1.66
CA GLN A 137 20.37 7.24 2.66
C GLN A 137 19.60 8.24 3.56
N ASP A 138 18.26 8.21 3.57
CA ASP A 138 17.41 9.00 4.48
C ASP A 138 16.83 8.11 5.59
N ALA A 139 17.40 8.20 6.80
CA ALA A 139 16.95 7.41 7.94
C ALA A 139 15.69 8.04 8.54
N GLY A 140 14.79 7.21 9.06
CA GLY A 140 13.62 7.74 9.74
C GLY A 140 12.56 6.71 10.03
N VAL A 141 11.58 7.14 10.82
CA VAL A 141 10.42 6.36 11.19
C VAL A 141 9.16 7.13 10.82
N VAL A 142 8.15 6.41 10.33
CA VAL A 142 6.82 6.94 10.04
C VAL A 142 5.81 6.13 10.85
N PHE A 143 4.90 6.79 11.56
CA PHE A 143 3.85 6.13 12.34
C PHE A 143 2.51 6.36 11.67
N LEU A 144 1.75 5.32 11.37
CA LEU A 144 0.46 5.42 10.69
C LEU A 144 -0.63 4.80 11.54
N GLY A 145 -1.79 5.46 11.63
CA GLY A 145 -2.99 4.80 12.12
C GLY A 145 -3.45 3.73 11.15
N GLN A 146 -3.91 2.57 11.65
CA GLN A 146 -4.38 1.47 10.79
C GLN A 146 -5.56 1.88 9.91
N GLU A 147 -6.43 2.76 10.38
CA GLU A 147 -7.50 3.36 9.57
C GLU A 147 -6.96 4.14 8.36
N LEU A 148 -5.90 4.94 8.54
CA LEU A 148 -5.24 5.66 7.45
C LEU A 148 -4.56 4.70 6.47
N ILE A 149 -3.95 3.62 6.98
CA ILE A 149 -3.40 2.55 6.12
C ILE A 149 -4.52 1.94 5.27
N GLY A 150 -5.67 1.64 5.88
CA GLY A 150 -6.85 1.17 5.17
C GLY A 150 -7.25 2.11 4.04
N ALA A 151 -7.41 3.41 4.32
CA ALA A 151 -7.75 4.40 3.30
C ALA A 151 -6.72 4.50 2.16
N LEU A 152 -5.41 4.42 2.48
CA LEU A 152 -4.34 4.41 1.48
C LEU A 152 -4.35 3.13 0.63
N LEU A 153 -4.64 1.97 1.21
CA LEU A 153 -4.79 0.72 0.46
C LEU A 153 -6.04 0.74 -0.42
N VAL A 154 -7.13 1.38 0.02
CA VAL A 154 -8.30 1.60 -0.84
C VAL A 154 -7.93 2.51 -2.02
N CYS A 155 -7.11 3.55 -1.82
CA CYS A 155 -6.59 4.34 -2.94
C CYS A 155 -5.79 3.49 -3.93
N ALA A 156 -4.98 2.55 -3.45
CA ALA A 156 -4.24 1.62 -4.29
C ALA A 156 -5.15 0.68 -5.10
N PHE A 157 -6.22 0.16 -4.47
CA PHE A 157 -7.23 -0.67 -5.11
C PHE A 157 -8.00 0.11 -6.20
N PHE A 158 -8.47 1.31 -5.90
CA PHE A 158 -9.08 2.22 -6.89
C PHE A 158 -8.06 2.82 -7.87
N CYS A 159 -6.79 2.41 -7.77
CA CYS A 159 -5.69 2.89 -8.58
C CYS A 159 -5.60 4.43 -8.62
N LEU A 160 -5.83 5.14 -7.52
CA LEU A 160 -5.90 6.60 -7.53
C LEU A 160 -4.53 7.27 -7.43
N PHE A 161 -3.48 6.55 -7.04
CA PHE A 161 -2.18 7.16 -6.84
C PHE A 161 -1.55 7.64 -8.16
N PRO A 162 -1.02 8.87 -8.20
CA PRO A 162 -0.14 9.32 -9.28
C PRO A 162 1.12 8.46 -9.41
N VAL A 163 1.56 8.20 -10.65
CA VAL A 163 2.70 7.29 -10.90
C VAL A 163 3.85 7.88 -11.75
N SER A 164 3.70 9.06 -12.37
CA SER A 164 4.69 9.56 -13.35
C SER A 164 6.12 9.69 -12.85
N ASP A 165 6.34 10.14 -11.62
CA ASP A 165 7.69 10.34 -11.08
C ASP A 165 8.18 9.17 -10.20
N ARG A 166 7.38 8.11 -10.06
CA ARG A 166 7.74 6.97 -9.19
C ARG A 166 8.96 6.23 -9.71
N GLY A 167 9.05 6.03 -11.03
CA GLY A 167 10.20 5.38 -11.68
C GLY A 167 11.50 6.15 -11.46
N ALA A 168 11.49 7.47 -11.68
CA ALA A 168 12.64 8.35 -11.46
C ALA A 168 13.12 8.31 -9.99
N LYS A 169 12.18 8.21 -9.04
CA LYS A 169 12.49 8.09 -7.60
C LYS A 169 12.69 6.65 -7.12
N ARG A 170 12.68 5.67 -8.03
CA ARG A 170 12.80 4.23 -7.74
C ARG A 170 11.80 3.74 -6.68
N LEU A 171 10.60 4.30 -6.69
CA LEU A 171 9.50 3.89 -5.82
C LEU A 171 8.80 2.66 -6.41
N PRO A 172 8.37 1.69 -5.57
CA PRO A 172 7.65 0.52 -6.05
C PRO A 172 6.28 0.90 -6.61
N THR A 173 5.74 -0.01 -7.43
CA THR A 173 4.33 0.00 -7.87
C THR A 173 3.43 0.01 -6.65
N ILE A 174 2.33 0.75 -6.75
CA ILE A 174 1.39 0.96 -5.63
C ILE A 174 -0.06 0.67 -6.01
N ASN A 175 -0.46 0.96 -7.26
CA ASN A 175 -1.81 0.68 -7.75
C ASN A 175 -1.97 -0.80 -8.12
N PHE A 176 -3.20 -1.31 -8.05
CA PHE A 176 -3.50 -2.74 -8.22
C PHE A 176 -3.89 -3.11 -9.65
N ASP A 177 -3.73 -2.23 -10.63
CA ASP A 177 -4.13 -2.47 -12.02
C ASP A 177 -3.40 -3.67 -12.63
N HIS A 178 -2.10 -3.82 -12.36
CA HIS A 178 -1.35 -5.00 -12.79
C HIS A 178 -1.74 -6.29 -12.04
N LEU A 179 -2.22 -6.18 -10.80
CA LEU A 179 -2.68 -7.35 -10.03
C LEU A 179 -3.87 -8.02 -10.74
N PHE A 180 -4.80 -7.21 -11.26
CA PHE A 180 -5.95 -7.67 -12.03
C PHE A 180 -5.57 -8.01 -13.48
N GLU A 181 -4.70 -7.27 -14.14
CA GLU A 181 -4.18 -7.69 -15.46
C GLU A 181 -3.58 -9.09 -15.44
N ASP A 182 -2.80 -9.40 -14.40
CA ASP A 182 -2.09 -10.67 -14.29
C ASP A 182 -3.05 -11.86 -14.12
N ILE A 183 -4.23 -11.68 -13.50
CA ILE A 183 -5.22 -12.77 -13.39
C ILE A 183 -5.82 -13.12 -14.75
N TYR A 184 -6.04 -12.12 -15.61
CA TYR A 184 -6.60 -12.30 -16.94
C TYR A 184 -5.54 -12.80 -17.94
N SER A 185 -4.37 -12.16 -17.95
CA SER A 185 -3.33 -12.41 -18.94
C SER A 185 -2.62 -13.76 -18.76
N SER A 186 -2.63 -14.31 -17.54
CA SER A 186 -2.01 -15.58 -17.23
C SER A 186 -2.61 -16.16 -15.95
N TYR A 187 -3.85 -16.63 -16.05
CA TYR A 187 -4.59 -17.18 -14.91
C TYR A 187 -3.75 -18.16 -14.09
N SER A 188 -3.81 -17.99 -12.77
CA SER A 188 -3.32 -18.98 -11.82
C SER A 188 -4.13 -18.89 -10.53
N GLU A 189 -4.44 -20.05 -9.95
CA GLU A 189 -5.14 -20.16 -8.66
C GLU A 189 -4.40 -19.39 -7.55
N LYS A 190 -3.06 -19.31 -7.64
CA LYS A 190 -2.24 -18.54 -6.70
C LYS A 190 -2.51 -17.03 -6.78
N GLN A 191 -2.65 -16.49 -7.99
CA GLN A 191 -2.99 -15.09 -8.21
C GLN A 191 -4.42 -14.79 -7.77
N GLU A 192 -5.35 -15.71 -8.02
CA GLU A 192 -6.74 -15.62 -7.55
C GLU A 192 -6.80 -15.58 -6.01
N ASN A 193 -6.12 -16.51 -5.33
CA ASN A 193 -6.07 -16.56 -3.86
C ASN A 193 -5.42 -15.32 -3.24
N LYS A 194 -4.45 -14.72 -3.94
CA LYS A 194 -3.85 -13.45 -3.54
C LYS A 194 -4.83 -12.30 -3.60
N ILE A 195 -5.64 -12.21 -4.67
CA ILE A 195 -6.71 -11.22 -4.75
C ILE A 195 -7.76 -11.50 -3.67
N LYS A 196 -8.20 -12.75 -3.47
CA LYS A 196 -9.12 -13.14 -2.38
C LYS A 196 -8.62 -12.69 -1.00
N CYS A 197 -7.32 -12.82 -0.71
CA CYS A 197 -6.73 -12.35 0.55
C CYS A 197 -6.87 -10.83 0.72
N ILE A 198 -6.60 -10.05 -0.34
CA ILE A 198 -6.74 -8.59 -0.34
C ILE A 198 -8.21 -8.18 -0.18
N ILE A 199 -9.12 -8.83 -0.89
CA ILE A 199 -10.57 -8.62 -0.80
C ILE A 199 -11.07 -8.92 0.61
N HIS A 200 -10.63 -10.03 1.21
CA HIS A 200 -10.95 -10.36 2.59
C HIS A 200 -10.40 -9.32 3.58
N TYR A 201 -9.19 -8.77 3.36
CA TYR A 201 -8.70 -7.65 4.17
C TYR A 201 -9.65 -6.43 4.10
N PHE A 202 -10.12 -6.08 2.90
CA PHE A 202 -11.07 -4.99 2.71
C PHE A 202 -12.42 -5.24 3.40
N GLU A 203 -12.95 -6.46 3.31
CA GLU A 203 -14.13 -6.88 4.07
C GLU A 203 -13.94 -6.64 5.58
N ARG A 204 -12.79 -7.06 6.13
CA ARG A 204 -12.49 -6.95 7.56
C ARG A 204 -12.45 -5.50 8.02
N ILE A 205 -11.77 -4.60 7.30
CA ILE A 205 -11.68 -3.19 7.69
C ILE A 205 -13.00 -2.43 7.49
N CYS A 206 -13.86 -2.86 6.57
CA CYS A 206 -15.20 -2.29 6.40
C CYS A 206 -16.19 -2.77 7.47
N LEU A 207 -16.04 -4.01 7.95
CA LEU A 207 -16.84 -4.54 9.06
C LEU A 207 -16.46 -3.95 10.40
N SER A 208 -15.16 -3.81 10.67
CA SER A 208 -14.63 -3.22 11.90
C SER A 208 -13.39 -2.40 11.56
N VAL A 209 -13.52 -1.08 11.66
CA VAL A 209 -12.39 -0.17 11.43
C VAL A 209 -11.27 -0.54 12.41
N PRO A 210 -10.04 -0.79 11.92
CA PRO A 210 -8.95 -1.20 12.79
C PRO A 210 -8.45 -0.04 13.65
N GLU A 211 -8.34 -0.28 14.95
CA GLU A 211 -7.80 0.65 15.93
C GLU A 211 -6.37 0.24 16.29
N GLY A 212 -5.41 1.10 15.97
CA GLY A 212 -4.00 0.83 16.23
C GLY A 212 -3.08 1.69 15.39
N SER A 213 -1.78 1.58 15.65
CA SER A 213 -0.74 2.25 14.87
C SER A 213 0.33 1.26 14.42
N VAL A 214 0.89 1.50 13.23
CA VAL A 214 1.99 0.74 12.64
C VAL A 214 3.13 1.71 12.35
N SER A 215 4.34 1.36 12.77
CA SER A 215 5.55 2.13 12.48
C SER A 215 6.36 1.50 11.35
N PHE A 216 6.79 2.30 10.38
CA PHE A 216 7.71 1.90 9.33
C PHE A 216 9.03 2.62 9.53
N GLU A 217 10.12 1.88 9.74
CA GLU A 217 11.43 2.44 10.02
C GLU A 217 12.45 2.07 8.94
N ARG A 218 13.14 3.08 8.39
CA ARG A 218 14.32 2.91 7.55
C ARG A 218 15.57 3.17 8.38
N LYS A 219 16.29 2.08 8.74
CA LYS A 219 17.58 2.14 9.43
C LYS A 219 18.73 2.20 8.43
N ILE A 220 19.72 3.04 8.71
CA ILE A 220 20.93 3.18 7.90
C ILE A 220 22.13 3.10 8.83
N LEU A 221 23.07 2.22 8.50
CA LEU A 221 24.36 2.15 9.17
C LEU A 221 25.30 3.15 8.52
N SER A 222 25.82 4.10 9.32
CA SER A 222 26.74 5.11 8.82
C SER A 222 28.09 4.49 8.47
N SER A 223 28.71 4.93 7.36
CA SER A 223 30.11 4.56 7.06
C SER A 223 31.10 5.24 8.02
N GLU A 224 30.70 6.39 8.59
CA GLU A 224 31.50 7.13 9.56
C GLU A 224 31.32 6.56 10.96
N GLN A 225 32.44 6.43 11.69
CA GLN A 225 32.44 6.02 13.08
C GLN A 225 31.92 7.15 13.95
N LEU A 226 30.63 7.12 14.27
CA LEU A 226 30.00 8.04 15.19
C LEU A 226 29.88 7.38 16.57
N PRO A 227 30.30 8.03 17.67
CA PRO A 227 30.42 7.41 18.99
C PRO A 227 29.09 6.93 19.60
N LEU A 228 27.94 7.33 19.04
CA LEU A 228 26.60 6.99 19.53
C LEU A 228 25.79 6.14 18.55
N CYS A 229 26.36 5.71 17.42
CA CYS A 229 25.64 4.98 16.38
C CYS A 229 26.42 3.74 15.93
N VAL A 230 25.69 2.67 15.58
CA VAL A 230 26.30 1.49 14.97
C VAL A 230 26.78 1.87 13.57
N SER A 231 28.10 2.02 13.41
CA SER A 231 28.72 2.23 12.11
C SER A 231 28.77 0.93 11.31
N TYR A 232 28.78 1.05 9.99
CA TYR A 232 28.97 -0.07 9.07
C TYR A 232 30.30 -0.78 9.36
N PRO A 233 30.26 -2.05 9.80
CA PRO A 233 31.47 -2.76 10.19
C PRO A 233 32.31 -3.10 8.94
N LYS A 234 33.61 -2.80 8.99
CA LYS A 234 34.57 -3.18 7.94
C LYS A 234 34.98 -4.65 8.11
N ALA A 235 35.57 -5.26 7.07
CA ALA A 235 36.02 -6.66 7.11
C ALA A 235 36.91 -6.98 8.32
N ASP A 236 37.84 -6.08 8.66
CA ASP A 236 38.73 -6.23 9.82
C ASP A 236 37.98 -6.34 11.15
N PHE A 237 36.83 -5.68 11.30
CA PHE A 237 36.00 -5.78 12.50
C PHE A 237 35.49 -7.21 12.69
N TRP A 238 35.01 -7.83 11.61
CA TRP A 238 34.50 -9.21 11.65
C TRP A 238 35.62 -10.22 11.90
N ILE A 239 36.78 -10.06 11.25
CA ILE A 239 37.93 -10.97 11.40
C ILE A 239 38.47 -10.97 12.84
N LYS A 240 38.47 -9.80 13.50
CA LYS A 240 38.98 -9.63 14.87
C LYS A 240 37.92 -9.83 15.94
N SER A 241 36.68 -10.13 15.57
CA SER A 241 35.60 -10.31 16.52
C SER A 241 35.84 -11.56 17.36
N VAL A 242 35.84 -11.38 18.68
CA VAL A 242 35.93 -12.46 19.68
C VAL A 242 34.62 -12.66 20.44
N VAL A 243 33.54 -12.04 19.96
CA VAL A 243 32.21 -12.12 20.57
C VAL A 243 31.72 -13.57 20.51
N SER A 244 31.31 -14.11 21.66
CA SER A 244 30.77 -15.47 21.74
C SER A 244 29.48 -15.60 20.92
N LEU A 245 29.29 -16.77 20.31
CA LEU A 245 28.06 -17.08 19.59
C LEU A 245 26.87 -17.06 20.55
N CYS A 246 25.74 -16.57 20.07
CA CYS A 246 24.47 -16.62 20.80
C CYS A 246 23.87 -18.03 20.79
N THR A 247 22.86 -18.25 21.62
CA THR A 247 22.08 -19.50 21.61
C THR A 247 21.36 -19.64 20.27
N LEU A 248 21.44 -20.84 19.68
CA LEU A 248 20.80 -21.17 18.41
C LEU A 248 19.76 -22.27 18.64
N GLU A 249 18.51 -21.96 18.36
CA GLU A 249 17.42 -22.93 18.32
C GLU A 249 17.06 -23.21 16.86
N VAL A 250 16.97 -24.49 16.49
CA VAL A 250 16.65 -24.92 15.13
C VAL A 250 15.41 -25.78 15.16
N HIS A 251 14.38 -25.33 14.44
CA HIS A 251 13.15 -26.07 14.24
C HIS A 251 13.13 -26.61 12.81
N SER A 252 12.86 -27.90 12.65
CA SER A 252 12.74 -28.56 11.33
C SER A 252 11.34 -28.43 10.72
N SER A 253 10.41 -27.79 11.42
CA SER A 253 9.00 -27.63 11.03
C SER A 253 8.42 -26.34 11.63
N GLY A 254 7.37 -25.81 11.01
CA GLY A 254 6.77 -24.52 11.33
C GLY A 254 7.27 -23.41 10.41
N PHE A 255 6.58 -22.27 10.42
CA PHE A 255 6.95 -21.07 9.68
C PHE A 255 7.41 -19.95 10.64
N ILE A 256 7.92 -18.85 10.08
CA ILE A 256 8.45 -17.73 10.88
C ILE A 256 7.31 -17.07 11.68
N GLU A 257 6.14 -16.93 11.04
CA GLU A 257 4.93 -16.33 11.60
C GLU A 257 4.24 -17.19 12.68
N ASP A 258 4.63 -18.45 12.83
CA ASP A 258 4.05 -19.35 13.84
C ASP A 258 4.66 -19.13 15.24
N GLN A 259 5.67 -18.26 15.37
CA GLN A 259 6.40 -18.08 16.61
C GLN A 259 5.69 -17.12 17.59
N SER A 260 5.13 -17.69 18.65
CA SER A 260 4.57 -17.03 19.84
C SER A 260 5.51 -16.16 20.69
N SER A 261 6.84 -16.26 20.55
CA SER A 261 7.80 -15.66 21.50
C SER A 261 8.02 -14.14 21.34
N GLY A 262 7.28 -13.48 20.44
CA GLY A 262 7.47 -12.06 20.15
C GLY A 262 8.86 -11.76 19.55
N ALA A 263 9.41 -12.75 18.84
CA ALA A 263 10.71 -12.64 18.19
C ALA A 263 10.70 -11.59 17.07
N LEU A 264 11.88 -11.10 16.70
CA LEU A 264 12.04 -10.31 15.49
C LEU A 264 11.93 -11.24 14.28
N GLU A 265 10.78 -11.22 13.62
CA GLU A 265 10.50 -12.00 12.41
C GLU A 265 11.23 -11.41 11.21
N VAL A 266 11.93 -12.26 10.45
CA VAL A 266 12.72 -11.86 9.30
C VAL A 266 11.91 -12.03 8.02
N ASP A 267 11.73 -10.93 7.27
CA ASP A 267 11.26 -10.99 5.88
C ASP A 267 12.46 -11.19 4.94
N PHE A 268 12.38 -12.20 4.07
CA PHE A 268 13.33 -12.37 2.98
C PHE A 268 12.99 -11.39 1.84
N SER A 269 13.33 -10.12 2.05
CA SER A 269 12.88 -9.03 1.19
C SER A 269 13.66 -8.90 -0.13
N ASN A 270 13.00 -8.31 -1.13
CA ASN A 270 13.65 -7.78 -2.32
C ASN A 270 14.23 -6.37 -2.03
N LYS A 271 15.23 -5.93 -2.82
CA LYS A 271 15.77 -4.56 -2.74
C LYS A 271 14.68 -3.48 -2.88
N TYR A 272 13.59 -3.80 -3.58
CA TYR A 272 12.35 -3.05 -3.56
C TYR A 272 11.34 -3.79 -2.68
N LEU A 273 10.98 -3.19 -1.54
CA LEU A 273 10.06 -3.80 -0.57
C LEU A 273 8.76 -4.23 -1.25
N GLY A 274 8.27 -5.41 -0.87
CA GLY A 274 7.10 -6.06 -1.49
C GLY A 274 7.39 -6.79 -2.81
N GLY A 275 8.49 -6.49 -3.51
CA GLY A 275 8.87 -7.19 -4.74
C GLY A 275 7.73 -7.29 -5.76
N GLY A 276 7.37 -8.51 -6.16
CA GLY A 276 6.25 -8.79 -7.07
C GLY A 276 4.87 -8.86 -6.41
N ALA A 277 4.67 -8.33 -5.19
CA ALA A 277 3.41 -8.42 -4.45
C ALA A 277 2.21 -7.79 -5.17
N LEU A 278 2.39 -6.88 -6.12
CA LEU A 278 1.28 -6.35 -6.94
C LEU A 278 1.28 -6.87 -8.39
N HIS A 279 2.10 -7.89 -8.65
CA HIS A 279 2.19 -8.61 -9.91
C HIS A 279 2.12 -10.12 -9.60
N ARG A 280 2.77 -10.95 -10.42
CA ARG A 280 2.88 -12.41 -10.27
C ARG A 280 3.78 -12.92 -9.12
N GLY A 281 4.36 -12.04 -8.30
CA GLY A 281 5.23 -12.46 -7.20
C GLY A 281 4.43 -13.12 -6.07
N LEU A 282 4.88 -14.30 -5.64
CA LEU A 282 4.14 -15.19 -4.72
C LEU A 282 5.03 -15.86 -3.63
N CYS A 283 6.33 -15.63 -3.64
CA CYS A 283 7.24 -16.08 -2.59
C CYS A 283 7.70 -14.87 -1.77
N ALA A 284 8.15 -15.10 -0.54
CA ALA A 284 9.00 -14.13 0.17
C ALA A 284 10.21 -13.80 -0.74
N GLY A 285 10.16 -12.63 -1.40
CA GLY A 285 11.28 -12.00 -2.09
C GLY A 285 11.88 -12.58 -3.38
N ARG A 286 11.28 -13.51 -4.14
CA ARG A 286 11.88 -13.96 -5.44
C ARG A 286 11.36 -13.22 -6.68
N ASN A 287 12.29 -12.81 -7.55
CA ASN A 287 12.02 -12.38 -8.93
C ASN A 287 11.68 -13.59 -9.83
N PRO A 288 10.94 -13.39 -10.95
CA PRO A 288 11.14 -14.24 -12.12
C PRO A 288 12.57 -14.05 -12.61
N VAL A 289 13.34 -15.13 -12.67
CA VAL A 289 14.62 -15.14 -13.37
C VAL A 289 14.29 -14.90 -14.84
N HIS A 290 14.71 -13.77 -15.40
CA HIS A 290 14.83 -13.65 -16.84
C HIS A 290 15.98 -14.58 -17.25
N ASP A 291 15.65 -15.79 -17.69
CA ASP A 291 16.53 -16.56 -18.56
C ASP A 291 16.62 -15.77 -19.88
N GLN A 292 17.67 -14.96 -20.00
CA GLN A 292 18.20 -14.59 -21.30
C GLN A 292 19.29 -15.62 -21.61
N SER A 293 18.92 -16.62 -22.42
CA SER A 293 19.84 -17.33 -23.31
C SER A 293 19.94 -16.60 -24.64
#